data_AF-A0A3A6E7D5-F1
#
_entry.id   AF-A0A3A6E7D5-F1
#
_cell.length_a   1.000
_cell.length_b   1.000
_cell.length_c   1.000
_cell.angle_alpha   90.00
_cell.angle_beta   90.00
_cell.angle_gamma   90.00
#
_symmetry.space_group_name_H-M   'P 1'
#
loop_
_entity.id
_entity.type
_entity.pdbx_description
1 polymer ?
#
loop_
_entity_poly.entity_id
_entity_poly.type
_entity_poly.pdbx_seq_one_letter_code
_entity_poly.pdbx_strand_id
1 'polypeptide(L)'
;MNYPDVYSEIDANEMVYIVGGSPDYMGLFNYLIGNYLRDAVLSDARSAVWNSAKKGSLTPMEDWMKNFWNMNIFAKTGYLYGVFRLGETIMGYLNK
;
A
#
# COMPACT_ATOMS: atom_id res chain seq x y z
N MET A 1 -15.77 2.10 25.85
CA MET A 1 -16.47 2.76 24.72
C MET A 1 -17.26 1.65 24.03
N ASN A 2 -18.60 1.66 24.10
CA ASN A 2 -19.42 0.74 23.31
C ASN A 2 -19.63 1.41 21.95
N TYR A 3 -19.00 0.86 20.92
CA TYR A 3 -19.28 1.29 19.54
C TYR A 3 -20.59 0.64 19.10
N PRO A 4 -21.54 1.39 18.55
CA PRO A 4 -22.75 0.79 18.01
C PRO A 4 -22.38 -0.07 16.80
N ASP A 5 -22.73 -1.35 16.87
CA ASP A 5 -22.53 -2.36 15.82
C ASP A 5 -23.48 -2.12 14.63
N VAL A 6 -23.25 -1.05 13.87
CA VAL A 6 -24.04 -0.73 12.68
C VAL A 6 -23.31 -1.25 11.44
N TYR A 7 -23.29 -2.58 11.29
CA TYR A 7 -22.73 -3.26 10.10
C TYR A 7 -23.46 -2.92 8.80
N SER A 8 -24.61 -2.22 8.86
CA SER A 8 -25.38 -1.82 7.67
C SER A 8 -24.70 -0.75 6.81
N GLU A 9 -23.60 -0.16 7.27
CA GLU A 9 -22.84 0.86 6.53
C GLU A 9 -21.56 0.30 5.87
N ILE A 10 -21.24 -0.98 6.08
CA ILE A 10 -20.01 -1.62 5.59
C ILE A 10 -20.26 -2.31 4.25
N ASP A 11 -19.37 -2.13 3.29
CA ASP A 11 -19.49 -2.75 1.98
C ASP A 11 -19.39 -4.29 2.08
N ALA A 12 -20.12 -5.00 1.22
CA ALA A 12 -20.11 -6.46 1.20
C ALA A 12 -18.69 -7.04 0.99
N ASN A 13 -17.81 -6.33 0.28
CA ASN A 13 -16.41 -6.72 0.08
C ASN A 13 -15.52 -6.54 1.33
N GLU A 14 -15.96 -5.75 2.31
CA GLU A 14 -15.28 -5.51 3.58
C GLU A 14 -15.85 -6.41 4.68
N MET A 15 -17.15 -6.74 4.59
CA MET A 15 -17.86 -7.61 5.53
C MET A 15 -17.23 -9.00 5.67
N VAL A 16 -16.59 -9.52 4.61
CA VAL A 16 -15.86 -10.80 4.62
C VAL A 16 -14.73 -10.84 5.66
N TYR A 17 -14.16 -9.70 6.05
CA TYR A 17 -13.08 -9.66 7.04
C TYR A 17 -13.58 -9.64 8.49
N ILE A 18 -14.87 -9.41 8.72
CA ILE A 18 -15.45 -9.21 10.06
C ILE A 18 -16.62 -10.15 10.36
N VAL A 19 -17.19 -10.82 9.36
CA VAL A 19 -18.31 -11.77 9.50
C VAL A 19 -17.86 -13.18 9.11
N GLY A 20 -18.27 -14.19 9.90
CA GLY A 20 -18.11 -15.62 9.53
C GLY A 20 -17.11 -16.43 10.38
N GLY A 21 -16.70 -15.93 11.56
CA GLY A 21 -15.78 -16.65 12.45
C GLY A 21 -14.93 -15.68 13.27
N SER A 22 -13.63 -15.97 13.42
CA SER A 22 -12.68 -15.01 14.01
C SER A 22 -12.41 -13.87 13.01
N PRO A 23 -12.68 -12.60 13.35
CA PRO A 23 -12.41 -11.47 12.46
C PRO A 23 -10.94 -11.41 12.02
N ASP A 24 -10.70 -11.19 10.74
CA ASP A 24 -9.38 -10.93 10.16
C ASP A 24 -9.13 -9.42 10.03
N TYR A 25 -8.85 -8.79 11.16
CA TYR A 25 -8.58 -7.34 11.22
C TYR A 25 -7.33 -6.94 10.44
N MET A 26 -6.33 -7.83 10.33
CA MET A 26 -5.12 -7.55 9.56
C MET A 26 -5.42 -7.60 8.05
N GLY A 27 -6.23 -8.54 7.60
CA GLY A 27 -6.77 -8.59 6.25
C GLY A 27 -7.56 -7.32 5.90
N LEU A 28 -8.45 -6.86 6.80
CA LEU A 28 -9.19 -5.61 6.61
C LEU A 28 -8.27 -4.39 6.54
N PHE A 29 -7.30 -4.26 7.46
CA PHE A 29 -6.33 -3.17 7.43
C PHE A 29 -5.52 -3.17 6.12
N ASN A 30 -5.09 -4.34 5.67
CA ASN A 30 -4.39 -4.50 4.40
C ASN A 30 -5.27 -4.12 3.21
N TYR A 31 -6.54 -4.49 3.24
CA TYR A 31 -7.50 -4.16 2.19
C TYR A 31 -7.69 -2.65 2.07
N LEU A 32 -7.96 -1.98 3.19
CA LEU A 32 -8.26 -0.55 3.23
C LEU A 32 -7.03 0.35 3.06
N ILE A 33 -5.92 0.01 3.73
CA ILE A 33 -4.74 0.89 3.85
C ILE A 33 -3.54 0.29 3.13
N GLY A 34 -3.25 -1.00 3.35
CA GLY A 34 -2.06 -1.65 2.81
C GLY A 34 -2.02 -1.64 1.27
N ASN A 35 -3.14 -1.95 0.62
CA ASN A 35 -3.25 -1.96 -0.84
C ASN A 35 -3.14 -0.55 -1.41
N TYR A 36 -3.76 0.45 -0.78
CA TYR A 36 -3.60 1.85 -1.15
C TYR A 36 -2.12 2.29 -1.11
N LEU A 37 -1.42 1.97 -0.01
CA LEU A 37 0.00 2.31 0.15
C LEU A 37 0.88 1.56 -0.87
N ARG A 38 0.60 0.28 -1.14
CA ARG A 38 1.29 -0.49 -2.18
C ARG A 38 1.16 0.20 -3.54
N ASP A 39 -0.05 0.59 -3.91
CA ASP A 39 -0.33 1.16 -5.22
C ASP A 39 0.29 2.55 -5.38
N ALA A 40 0.33 3.35 -4.31
CA ALA A 40 1.06 4.62 -4.28
C ALA A 40 2.57 4.42 -4.53
N VAL A 41 3.21 3.50 -3.81
CA VAL A 41 4.64 3.16 -4.00
C VAL A 41 4.92 2.69 -5.43
N LEU A 42 4.06 1.81 -5.96
CA LEU A 42 4.20 1.29 -7.32
C LEU A 42 4.08 2.41 -8.37
N SER A 43 3.11 3.30 -8.19
CA SER A 43 2.90 4.46 -9.06
C SER A 43 4.13 5.38 -9.09
N ASP A 44 4.66 5.72 -7.91
CA ASP A 44 5.82 6.61 -7.78
C ASP A 44 7.07 5.99 -8.41
N ALA A 45 7.37 4.73 -8.10
CA ALA A 45 8.49 4.01 -8.68
C ALA A 45 8.37 3.91 -10.21
N ARG A 46 7.17 3.59 -10.72
CA ARG A 46 6.91 3.52 -12.17
C ARG A 46 7.11 4.87 -12.84
N SER A 47 6.64 5.95 -12.22
CA SER A 47 6.81 7.31 -12.72
C SER A 47 8.29 7.70 -12.80
N ALA A 48 9.06 7.40 -11.75
CA ALA A 48 10.49 7.67 -11.71
C ALA A 48 11.24 6.93 -12.83
N VAL A 49 11.00 5.63 -12.99
CA VAL A 49 11.63 4.81 -14.05
C VAL A 49 11.29 5.34 -15.44
N TRP A 50 10.02 5.60 -15.73
CA TRP A 50 9.62 6.09 -17.05
C TRP A 50 10.17 7.47 -17.37
N ASN A 51 10.20 8.37 -16.38
CA ASN A 51 10.76 9.70 -16.57
C ASN A 51 12.27 9.65 -16.75
N SER A 52 12.97 8.74 -16.07
CA SER A 52 14.39 8.48 -16.30
C SER A 52 14.66 7.99 -17.71
N ALA A 53 13.87 7.02 -18.19
CA ALA A 53 13.98 6.51 -19.56
C ALA A 53 13.73 7.61 -20.60
N LYS A 54 12.69 8.44 -20.42
CA LYS A 54 12.37 9.55 -21.33
C LYS A 54 13.45 10.64 -21.35
N LYS A 55 14.07 10.93 -20.20
CA LYS A 55 15.14 11.93 -20.10
C LYS A 55 16.52 11.41 -20.48
N GLY A 56 16.71 10.09 -20.59
CA GLY A 56 18.03 9.48 -20.74
C GLY A 56 18.94 9.73 -19.53
N SER A 57 18.38 9.92 -18.34
CA SER A 57 19.11 10.27 -17.11
C SER A 57 18.50 9.62 -15.87
N LEU A 58 19.34 9.31 -14.87
CA LEU A 58 18.90 8.78 -13.57
C LEU A 58 18.32 9.85 -12.64
N THR A 59 18.37 11.14 -13.01
CA THR A 59 17.89 12.24 -12.16
C THR A 59 16.48 12.02 -11.59
N PRO A 60 15.45 11.58 -12.36
CA PRO A 60 14.12 11.30 -11.79
C PRO A 60 14.10 10.20 -10.71
N MET A 61 14.93 9.16 -10.84
CA MET A 61 15.07 8.13 -9.80
C MET A 61 15.82 8.64 -8.57
N GLU A 62 16.84 9.49 -8.76
CA GLU A 62 17.52 10.15 -7.64
C GLU A 62 16.56 11.06 -6.86
N ASP A 63 15.75 11.84 -7.58
CA ASP A 63 14.76 12.74 -6.98
C ASP A 63 13.66 11.97 -6.25
N TRP A 64 13.20 10.85 -6.81
CA TRP A 64 12.28 9.94 -6.14
C TRP A 64 12.85 9.43 -4.81
N MET A 65 14.11 8.97 -4.79
CA MET A 65 14.74 8.53 -3.53
C MET A 65 14.96 9.68 -2.55
N LYS A 66 15.35 10.86 -3.01
CA LYS A 66 15.46 12.05 -2.14
C LYS A 66 14.10 12.40 -1.52
N ASN A 67 13.03 12.34 -2.30
CA ASN A 67 11.67 12.58 -1.81
C ASN A 67 11.30 11.59 -0.71
N PHE A 68 11.57 10.29 -0.89
CA PHE A 68 11.38 9.28 0.15
C PHE A 68 12.17 9.63 1.44
N TRP A 69 13.44 10.00 1.31
CA TRP A 69 14.26 10.35 2.48
C TRP A 69 13.76 11.59 3.22
N ASN A 70 13.20 12.55 2.49
CA ASN A 70 12.67 13.80 3.03
C ASN A 70 11.23 13.70 3.57
N MET A 71 10.56 12.55 3.43
CA MET A 71 9.24 12.34 4.02
C MET A 71 9.31 12.42 5.55
N ASN A 72 8.23 12.96 6.15
CA ASN A 72 8.04 12.89 7.60
C ASN A 72 7.92 11.42 8.05
N ILE A 73 8.13 11.18 9.36
CA ILE A 73 8.21 9.82 9.89
C ILE A 73 6.95 8.98 9.63
N PHE A 74 5.76 9.57 9.66
CA PHE A 74 4.51 8.86 9.41
C PHE A 74 4.35 8.47 7.94
N ALA A 75 4.61 9.42 7.04
CA ALA A 75 4.61 9.17 5.61
C ALA A 75 5.65 8.11 5.21
N LYS A 76 6.85 8.18 5.80
CA LYS A 76 7.92 7.21 5.56
C LYS A 76 7.53 5.80 6.02
N THR A 77 6.91 5.67 7.19
CA THR A 77 6.40 4.38 7.68
C THR A 77 5.33 3.80 6.76
N GLY A 78 4.36 4.62 6.33
CA GLY A 78 3.35 4.19 5.37
C GLY A 78 3.97 3.76 4.04
N TYR A 79 4.95 4.52 3.54
CA TYR A 79 5.66 4.20 2.30
C TYR A 79 6.41 2.86 2.40
N LEU A 80 7.14 2.62 3.49
CA LEU A 80 7.82 1.34 3.74
C LEU A 80 6.85 0.17 3.87
N TYR A 81 5.68 0.40 4.48
CA TYR A 81 4.63 -0.62 4.52
C TYR A 81 4.11 -0.93 3.12
N GLY A 82 3.90 0.08 2.27
CA GLY A 82 3.56 -0.11 0.86
C GLY A 82 4.60 -0.93 0.10
N VAL A 83 5.89 -0.69 0.33
CA VAL A 83 6.99 -1.50 -0.24
C VAL A 83 6.90 -2.95 0.21
N PHE A 84 6.68 -3.19 1.50
CA PHE A 84 6.50 -4.54 2.05
C PHE A 84 5.32 -5.27 1.38
N ARG A 85 4.16 -4.59 1.27
CA ARG A 85 2.96 -5.13 0.60
C ARG A 85 3.16 -5.42 -0.88
N LEU A 86 3.97 -4.60 -1.57
CA LEU A 86 4.35 -4.86 -2.95
C LEU A 86 5.20 -6.13 -3.04
N GLY A 87 6.16 -6.32 -2.13
CA GLY A 87 6.97 -7.54 -2.03
C GLY A 87 6.12 -8.79 -1.79
N GLU A 88 5.18 -8.76 -0.85
CA GLU A 88 4.25 -9.86 -0.61
C GLU A 88 3.39 -10.18 -1.85
N THR A 89 2.93 -9.15 -2.55
CA THR A 89 2.17 -9.31 -3.80
C THR A 89 3.00 -10.01 -4.87
N ILE A 90 4.26 -9.61 -5.06
CA ILE A 90 5.18 -10.24 -6.03
C ILE A 90 5.47 -11.69 -5.66
N MET A 91 5.81 -11.97 -4.39
CA MET A 91 6.04 -13.34 -3.93
C MET A 91 4.81 -14.21 -4.13
N GLY A 92 3.62 -13.65 -3.92
CA GLY A 92 2.36 -14.33 -4.18
C GLY A 92 2.13 -14.69 -5.65
N TYR A 93 2.73 -13.98 -6.61
CA TYR A 93 2.73 -14.36 -8.02
C TYR A 93 3.82 -15.38 -8.37
N LEU A 94 4.99 -15.30 -7.73
CA LEU A 94 6.12 -16.20 -8.02
C LEU A 94 5.96 -17.59 -7.43
N ASN A 95 5.22 -17.72 -6.33
CA ASN A 95 4.99 -18.99 -5.64
C ASN A 95 3.68 -19.69 -6.05
N LYS A 96 3.05 -19.24 -7.14
CA LYS A 96 1.89 -19.87 -7.79
C LYS A 96 2.34 -20.55 -9.07
#